data_AF-A0A7Z1N7Y5-F1
#
_entry.id   AF-A0A7Z1N7Y5-F1
#
_cell.length_a   1.000
_cell.length_b   1.000
_cell.length_c   1.000
_cell.angle_alpha   90.00
_cell.angle_beta   90.00
_cell.angle_gamma   90.00
#
_symmetry.space_group_name_H-M   'P 1'
#
loop_
_entity.id
_entity.type
_entity.pdbx_description
1 polymer ?
#
loop_
_entity_poly.entity_id
_entity_poly.type
_entity_poly.pdbx_seq_one_letter_code
_entity_poly.pdbx_strand_id
1 'polypeptide(L)' 'IDTTGAGDAFIGAIIYCILESRHSECKDLFKEKGKDILAFSNRVAALTTTKHGAIESLPTKEDIKDYY' A
#
# COMPACT_ATOMS: atom_id res chain seq x y z
N ILE A 1 -12.33 -9.83 -6.69
CA ILE A 1 -12.67 -11.12 -7.32
C ILE A 1 -11.59 -12.17 -6.98
N ASP A 2 -10.32 -11.79 -6.80
CA ASP A 2 -9.23 -12.63 -6.28
C ASP A 2 -8.58 -11.93 -5.07
N THR A 3 -8.12 -12.64 -4.04
CA THR A 3 -7.43 -12.04 -2.87
C THR A 3 -5.93 -12.35 -2.85
N THR A 4 -5.45 -13.12 -3.82
CA THR A 4 -4.05 -13.51 -3.94
C THR A 4 -3.18 -12.25 -4.07
N GLY A 5 -2.13 -12.17 -3.25
CA GLY A 5 -1.18 -11.05 -3.28
C GLY A 5 -1.62 -9.78 -2.55
N ALA A 6 -2.85 -9.70 -2.02
CA ALA A 6 -3.31 -8.50 -1.30
C ALA A 6 -2.50 -8.19 -0.03
N GLY A 7 -2.07 -9.23 0.70
CA GLY A 7 -1.18 -9.09 1.86
C GLY A 7 0.22 -8.60 1.48
N ASP A 8 0.78 -9.16 0.41
CA ASP A 8 2.09 -8.75 -0.10
C ASP A 8 2.04 -7.31 -0.62
N ALA A 9 0.96 -6.93 -1.31
CA ALA A 9 0.70 -5.57 -1.79
C ALA A 9 0.56 -4.58 -0.62
N PHE A 10 -0.13 -4.96 0.46
CA PHE A 10 -0.24 -4.15 1.68
C PHE A 10 1.14 -3.86 2.30
N ILE A 11 1.97 -4.90 2.46
CA ILE A 11 3.32 -4.77 3.02
C ILE A 11 4.24 -4.00 2.08
N GLY A 12 4.16 -4.24 0.77
CA GLY A 12 4.88 -3.49 -0.25
C GLY A 12 4.56 -2.00 -0.21
N ALA A 13 3.29 -1.65 -0.02
CA ALA A 13 2.85 -0.27 0.16
C ALA A 13 3.40 0.37 1.44
N ILE A 14 3.47 -0.38 2.54
CA ILE A 14 4.13 0.10 3.77
C ILE A 14 5.60 0.42 3.53
N ILE A 15 6.33 -0.52 2.91
CA ILE A 15 7.76 -0.36 2.64
C ILE A 15 8.00 0.84 1.71
N TYR A 16 7.14 1.00 0.69
CA TYR A 16 7.16 2.18 -0.17
C TYR A 16 7.02 3.48 0.62
N CYS A 17 6.05 3.59 1.53
CA CYS A 17 5.88 4.78 2.36
C CYS A 17 7.08 5.04 3.28
N ILE A 18 7.68 4.00 3.86
CA ILE A 18 8.87 4.13 4.70
C ILE A 18 10.01 4.75 3.90
N LEU A 19 10.29 4.20 2.70
CA LEU A 19 11.37 4.67 1.82
C LEU A 19 11.17 6.12 1.36
N GLU A 20 9.94 6.54 1.08
CA GLU A 20 9.63 7.90 0.62
C GLU A 20 9.69 8.94 1.76
N SER A 21 9.42 8.53 3.00
CA SER A 21 9.26 9.46 4.13
C SER A 21 10.54 10.16 4.59
N ARG A 22 11.72 9.61 4.26
CA ARG A 22 13.05 10.07 4.72
C ARG A 22 13.19 10.25 6.23
N HIS A 23 12.30 9.66 7.04
CA HIS A 23 12.44 9.66 8.50
C HIS A 23 13.66 8.84 8.92
N SER A 24 14.35 9.28 9.97
CA SER A 24 15.50 8.56 10.53
C SER A 24 15.10 7.26 11.26
N GLU A 25 13.90 7.24 11.84
CA GLU A 25 13.40 6.14 12.67
C GLU A 25 11.96 5.75 12.27
N CYS A 26 11.74 4.46 11.97
CA CYS A 26 10.42 3.95 11.60
C CYS A 26 9.37 4.22 12.69
N LYS A 27 9.76 4.10 13.97
CA LYS A 27 8.81 4.29 15.09
C LYS A 27 8.19 5.68 15.08
N ASP A 28 8.97 6.71 14.78
CA ASP A 28 8.48 8.08 14.82
C ASP A 28 7.66 8.41 13.56
N LEU A 29 8.06 7.86 12.40
CA LEU A 29 7.21 7.88 11.20
C LEU A 29 5.82 7.32 11.48
N PHE A 30 5.73 6.13 12.10
CA PHE A 30 4.43 5.50 12.35
C PHE A 30 3.62 6.20 13.44
N LYS A 31 4.25 6.88 14.40
CA LYS A 31 3.52 7.74 15.35
C LYS A 31 2.87 8.93 14.65
N GLU A 32 3.59 9.55 13.72
CA GLU A 32 3.12 10.78 13.05
C GLU A 32 2.17 10.49 11.88
N LYS A 33 2.54 9.52 11.02
CA LYS A 33 1.89 9.23 9.74
C LYS A 33 1.29 7.84 9.66
N GLY A 34 1.33 7.04 10.74
CA GLY A 34 0.93 5.63 10.69
C GLY A 34 -0.50 5.43 10.18
N LYS A 35 -1.44 6.31 10.53
CA LYS A 35 -2.81 6.25 10.00
C LYS A 35 -2.86 6.43 8.48
N ASP A 36 -2.11 7.39 7.95
CA ASP A 36 -2.07 7.67 6.51
C ASP A 36 -1.38 6.54 5.75
N ILE A 37 -0.29 5.99 6.31
CA ILE A 37 0.41 4.83 5.75
C ILE A 37 -0.52 3.62 5.70
N LEU A 38 -1.21 3.31 6.80
CA LEU A 38 -2.15 2.19 6.85
C LEU A 38 -3.34 2.41 5.91
N ALA A 39 -3.84 3.63 5.78
CA ALA A 39 -4.92 3.96 4.84
C ALA A 39 -4.48 3.77 3.39
N PHE A 40 -3.27 4.23 3.04
CA PHE A 40 -2.68 4.01 1.71
C PHE A 40 -2.50 2.52 1.42
N SER A 41 -1.89 1.78 2.35
CA SER A 41 -1.68 0.34 2.18
C SER A 41 -2.98 -0.44 2.05
N ASN A 42 -4.03 -0.07 2.80
CA ASN A 42 -5.35 -0.67 2.67
C ASN A 42 -5.96 -0.42 1.29
N ARG A 43 -5.79 0.76 0.69
CA ARG A 43 -6.25 1.03 -0.68
C ARG A 43 -5.52 0.20 -1.70
N VAL A 44 -4.19 0.11 -1.60
CA VAL A 44 -3.37 -0.73 -2.48
C VAL A 44 -3.85 -2.18 -2.42
N ALA A 45 -3.99 -2.73 -1.21
CA ALA A 45 -4.46 -4.10 -1.01
C ALA A 45 -5.87 -4.31 -1.57
N ALA A 46 -6.80 -3.39 -1.33
CA ALA A 46 -8.16 -3.47 -1.84
C ALA A 46 -8.20 -3.46 -3.38
N LEU A 47 -7.43 -2.58 -4.01
CA LEU A 47 -7.28 -2.51 -5.47
C LEU A 47 -6.70 -3.80 -6.04
N THR A 48 -5.68 -4.37 -5.38
CA THR A 48 -5.12 -5.67 -5.76
C THR A 48 -6.19 -6.75 -5.79
N THR A 49 -7.18 -6.71 -4.90
CA THR A 49 -8.27 -7.71 -4.94
C THR A 49 -9.23 -7.58 -6.12
N THR A 50 -9.20 -6.47 -6.85
CA THR A 50 -10.11 -6.21 -7.99
C THR A 50 -9.65 -6.87 -9.28
N LYS A 51 -8.36 -7.25 -9.36
CA LYS A 51 -7.73 -7.92 -10.51
C LYS A 51 -7.33 -9.36 -10.13
N HIS A 52 -7.08 -10.22 -11.10
CA HIS A 52 -6.60 -11.59 -10.85
C HIS A 52 -5.07 -11.66 -10.84
N GLY A 53 -4.52 -12.62 -10.09
CA GLY A 53 -3.09 -12.88 -10.01
C GLY A 53 -2.39 -12.01 -8.98
N ALA A 54 -1.19 -12.39 -8.53
CA ALA A 54 -0.48 -11.69 -7.44
C ALA A 54 0.26 -10.43 -7.92
N ILE A 55 1.17 -10.57 -8.89
CA ILE A 55 1.98 -9.46 -9.40
C ILE A 55 1.18 -8.62 -10.41
N GLU A 56 0.41 -9.29 -11.27
CA GLU A 56 -0.40 -8.65 -12.32
C GLU A 56 -1.50 -7.74 -11.76
N SER A 57 -1.88 -7.96 -10.50
CA SER A 57 -2.91 -7.16 -9.80
C SER A 57 -2.35 -5.97 -9.03
N LEU A 58 -1.02 -5.76 -9.00
CA LEU A 58 -0.44 -4.59 -8.34
C LEU A 58 -0.91 -3.30 -9.02
N PRO A 59 -1.50 -2.35 -8.28
CA PRO A 59 -1.96 -1.09 -8.85
C PRO A 59 -0.80 -0.15 -9.16
N THR A 60 -0.98 0.68 -10.17
CA THR A 60 -0.08 1.81 -10.46
C THR A 60 -0.36 2.98 -9.50
N LYS A 61 0.56 3.96 -9.45
CA LYS A 61 0.32 5.18 -8.65
C LYS A 61 -0.89 5.98 -9.14
N GLU A 62 -1.22 5.88 -10.43
CA GLU A 62 -2.39 6.52 -11.03
C GLU A 62 -3.67 5.81 -10.61
N ASP A 63 -3.71 4.47 -10.67
CA ASP A 63 -4.84 3.67 -10.18
C ASP A 63 -5.19 4.01 -8.72
N ILE A 64 -4.19 4.25 -7.87
CA ILE A 64 -4.40 4.57 -6.45
C ILE A 64 -4.96 5.99 -6.26
N LYS A 65 -4.57 6.96 -7.11
CA LYS A 65 -5.07 8.34 -7.04
C LYS A 65 -6.53 8.44 -7.45
N ASP A 66 -6.94 7.65 -8.43
CA ASP A 66 -8.30 7.64 -8.95
C ASP A 66 -9.26 6.86 -8.03
N TYR A 67 -8.73 6.07 -7.09
CA TYR A 67 -9.52 5.28 -6.14
C TYR A 67 -9.82 6.08 -4.85
N TYR A 68 -11.04 6.63 -4.82
CA TYR A 68 -11.66 7.36 -3.70
C TYR A 68 -12.59 6.48 -2.87
#